data_AF-A0A0D0LCC3-F1
#
_entry.id   AF-A0A0D0LCC3-F1
#
_cell.length_a   1.000
_cell.length_b   1.000
_cell.length_c   1.000
_cell.angle_alpha   90.00
_cell.angle_beta   90.00
_cell.angle_gamma   90.00
#
_symmetry.space_group_name_H-M   'P 1'
#
loop_
_entity.id
_entity.type
_entity.pdbx_description
1 polymer ?
#
loop_
_entity_poly.entity_id
_entity_poly.type
_entity_poly.pdbx_seq_one_letter_code
_entity_poly.pdbx_strand_id
1 'polypeptide(L)' 'MNWRTTLLPLALITTVITGCSAPNEIVPFREGVLRAPSYTLAADYCSAKDLTPRWIGKAPAESGVLFQCY' A
#
# COMPACT_ATOMS: atom_id res chain seq x y z
N MET A 1 -38.37 19.82 -33.23
CA MET A 1 -39.23 18.66 -32.88
C MET A 1 -38.60 17.42 -33.50
N ASN A 2 -37.98 16.44 -32.82
CA ASN A 2 -38.01 15.98 -31.42
C ASN A 2 -36.65 15.27 -31.19
N TRP A 3 -35.69 15.87 -30.50
CA TRP A 3 -35.36 15.63 -29.07
C TRP A 3 -35.19 14.13 -28.73
N ARG A 4 -33.93 13.66 -28.64
CA ARG A 4 -33.33 13.22 -27.38
C ARG A 4 -34.20 12.23 -26.59
N THR A 5 -33.97 10.94 -26.80
CA THR A 5 -34.36 9.87 -25.86
C THR A 5 -33.25 8.82 -25.88
N THR A 6 -32.25 8.98 -25.01
CA THR A 6 -32.09 8.25 -23.75
C THR A 6 -31.55 6.84 -23.97
N LEU A 7 -30.28 6.64 -23.63
CA LEU A 7 -29.81 5.50 -22.85
C LEU A 7 -28.37 5.80 -22.42
N LEU A 8 -28.26 6.34 -21.20
CA LEU A 8 -27.02 6.39 -20.42
C LEU A 8 -26.39 4.99 -20.36
N PRO A 9 -25.09 4.83 -20.63
CA PRO A 9 -24.34 3.81 -19.92
C PRO A 9 -23.97 4.39 -18.56
N LEU A 10 -24.73 3.96 -17.56
CA LEU A 10 -24.45 4.06 -16.14
C LEU A 10 -23.24 3.16 -15.81
N ALA A 11 -22.02 3.56 -16.19
CA ALA A 11 -20.77 2.93 -15.79
C ALA A 11 -19.63 3.89 -16.21
N LEU A 12 -18.74 4.39 -15.37
CA LEU A 12 -18.06 3.73 -14.27
C LEU A 12 -18.00 4.65 -13.05
N ILE A 13 -18.65 4.21 -11.98
CA ILE A 13 -18.24 4.52 -10.62
C ILE A 13 -17.05 3.60 -10.33
N THR A 14 -15.83 4.12 -10.43
CA THR A 14 -14.67 3.59 -9.67
C THR A 14 -13.63 4.69 -9.50
N THR A 15 -14.03 5.73 -8.76
CA THR A 15 -13.09 6.48 -7.92
C THR A 15 -12.43 5.50 -6.95
N VAL A 16 -11.37 4.83 -7.39
CA VAL A 16 -10.48 4.06 -6.52
C VAL A 16 -9.62 5.08 -5.80
N ILE A 17 -10.18 5.63 -4.73
CA ILE A 17 -9.44 6.32 -3.68
C ILE A 17 -8.75 5.22 -2.85
N THR A 18 -7.80 4.48 -3.40
CA THR A 18 -6.88 3.68 -2.57
C THR A 18 -5.75 4.60 -2.12
N GLY A 19 -6.12 5.56 -1.30
CA GLY A 19 -5.23 6.40 -0.51
C GLY A 19 -5.78 6.53 0.91
N CYS A 20 -6.51 5.51 1.39
CA CYS A 20 -6.76 5.36 2.81
C CYS A 20 -5.58 4.56 3.37
N SER A 21 -4.47 5.26 3.64
CA SER A 21 -3.33 4.68 4.33
C SER A 21 -3.80 4.28 5.72
N ALA A 22 -4.19 3.02 5.86
CA ALA A 22 -4.42 2.43 7.15
C ALA A 22 -3.10 2.56 7.94
N PRO A 23 -3.12 2.83 9.25
CA PRO A 23 -1.90 2.99 10.05
C PRO A 23 -1.00 1.74 10.07
N ASN A 24 -1.50 0.62 9.53
CA ASN A 24 -0.83 -0.68 9.40
C ASN A 24 -0.30 -0.96 7.98
N GLU A 25 -0.24 0.04 7.10
CA GLU A 25 0.20 -0.13 5.72
C GLU A 25 1.72 -0.25 5.59
N ILE A 26 2.17 -1.20 4.76
CA ILE A 26 3.55 -1.28 4.32
C ILE A 26 3.69 -0.47 3.05
N VAL A 27 4.53 0.56 3.11
CA VAL A 27 4.75 1.48 2.00
C VAL A 27 6.15 1.32 1.41
N PRO A 28 6.32 1.41 0.08
CA PRO A 28 7.64 1.47 -0.51
C PRO A 28 8.34 2.77 -0.10
N PHE A 29 9.59 2.67 0.36
CA PHE A 29 10.40 3.83 0.77
C PHE A 29 11.40 4.24 -0.30
N ARG A 30 12.14 3.27 -0.85
CA ARG A 30 13.04 3.40 -2.00
C ARG A 30 13.14 2.05 -2.70
N GLU A 31 13.83 1.99 -3.82
CA GLU A 31 14.01 0.75 -4.62
C GLU A 31 14.37 -0.46 -3.74
N GLY A 32 13.42 -1.42 -3.69
CA GLY A 32 13.56 -2.66 -2.93
C GLY A 32 13.47 -2.53 -1.41
N VAL A 33 13.31 -1.34 -0.84
CA VAL A 33 13.17 -1.10 0.60
C VAL A 33 11.75 -0.68 0.92
N LEU A 34 11.13 -1.42 1.82
CA LEU A 34 9.80 -1.19 2.33
C LEU A 34 9.88 -0.55 3.72
N ARG A 35 8.83 0.17 4.08
CA ARG A 35 8.61 0.73 5.40
C ARG A 35 7.38 0.09 6.00
N ALA A 36 7.50 -0.40 7.23
CA ALA A 36 6.38 -0.86 8.06
C ALA A 36 6.29 0.00 9.32
N PRO A 37 5.11 0.16 9.94
CA PRO A 37 4.96 0.84 11.22
C PRO A 37 5.65 0.10 12.39
N SER A 38 5.84 -1.22 12.31
CA SER A 38 6.51 -2.01 13.36
C SER A 38 7.37 -3.15 12.80
N TYR A 39 8.29 -3.66 13.63
CA TYR A 39 9.08 -4.84 13.32
C TYR A 39 8.23 -6.10 13.12
N THR A 40 7.18 -6.28 13.91
CA THR A 40 6.29 -7.44 13.79
C THR A 40 5.59 -7.44 12.43
N LEU A 41 5.04 -6.30 12.02
CA LEU A 41 4.30 -6.17 10.77
C LEU A 41 5.21 -6.35 9.55
N ALA A 42 6.45 -5.87 9.62
CA ALA A 42 7.48 -6.14 8.60
C ALA A 42 7.85 -7.62 8.52
N ALA A 43 8.00 -8.29 9.66
CA ALA A 43 8.33 -9.71 9.72
C ALA A 43 7.20 -10.56 9.13
N ASP A 44 5.95 -10.33 9.57
CA ASP A 44 4.76 -11.02 9.07
C ASP A 44 4.61 -10.86 7.56
N TYR A 45 4.89 -9.68 7.01
CA TYR A 45 4.82 -9.44 5.57
C TYR A 45 5.87 -10.20 4.76
N CYS A 46 7.10 -10.30 5.24
CA CYS A 46 8.11 -11.12 4.57
C CYS A 46 7.78 -12.61 4.73
N SER A 47 7.34 -13.05 5.92
CA SER A 47 6.96 -14.43 6.19
C SER A 47 5.77 -14.90 5.35
N ALA A 48 4.78 -14.03 5.09
CA ALA A 48 3.66 -14.33 4.19
C ALA A 48 4.08 -14.54 2.72
N LYS A 49 5.33 -14.24 2.38
CA LYS A 49 5.93 -14.45 1.06
C LYS A 49 7.01 -15.53 1.06
N ASP A 50 7.14 -16.27 2.17
CA ASP A 50 8.23 -17.23 2.40
C ASP A 50 9.62 -16.60 2.29
N LEU A 51 9.73 -15.30 2.61
CA LEU A 51 10.97 -14.53 2.61
C LEU A 51 11.40 -14.15 4.03
N THR A 52 12.66 -13.76 4.17
CA THR A 52 13.23 -13.30 5.44
C THR A 52 13.38 -11.78 5.48
N PRO A 53 13.05 -11.11 6.62
CA PRO A 53 13.22 -9.67 6.74
C PRO A 53 14.68 -9.29 6.99
N ARG A 54 15.24 -8.47 6.09
CA ARG A 54 16.49 -7.73 6.30
C ARG A 54 16.20 -6.36 6.87
N TRP A 55 16.66 -6.10 8.09
CA TRP A 55 16.51 -4.81 8.74
C TRP A 55 17.49 -3.79 8.18
N ILE A 56 16.98 -2.68 7.64
CA ILE A 56 17.79 -1.57 7.12
C ILE A 56 17.99 -0.51 8.21
N GLY A 57 16.95 -0.24 9.02
CA GLY A 57 17.02 0.73 10.11
C GLY A 57 15.65 1.25 10.53
N LYS A 58 15.64 2.35 11.28
CA LYS A 58 14.40 3.07 11.61
C LYS A 58 13.98 3.97 10.44
N ALA A 59 12.68 4.08 10.22
CA ALA A 59 12.12 5.02 9.27
C ALA A 59 12.22 6.46 9.81
N PRO A 60 12.36 7.48 8.93
CA PRO A 60 12.43 8.88 9.35
C PRO A 60 11.17 9.33 10.08
N ALA A 61 11.27 10.37 10.92
CA ALA A 61 10.15 10.91 11.70
C ALA A 61 9.43 9.88 12.61
N GLU A 62 10.18 8.90 13.14
CA GLU A 62 9.65 7.82 13.99
C GLU A 62 8.48 7.05 13.36
N SER A 63 8.46 7.03 12.03
CA SER A 63 7.31 6.60 11.27
C SER A 63 7.28 5.07 11.04
N GLY A 64 8.18 4.35 11.71
CA GLY A 64 8.28 2.89 11.70
C GLY A 64 9.69 2.36 11.45
N VAL A 65 9.80 1.25 10.73
CA VAL A 65 11.03 0.52 10.41
C VAL A 65 11.19 0.35 8.91
N LEU A 66 12.44 0.41 8.44
CA LEU A 66 12.81 0.12 7.07
C LEU A 66 13.36 -1.30 6.98
N PHE A 67 12.84 -2.05 6.01
CA PHE A 67 13.18 -3.44 5.82
C PHE A 67 13.13 -3.83 4.34
N GLN A 68 13.75 -4.96 4.01
CA GLN A 68 13.70 -5.57 2.70
C GLN A 68 13.43 -7.06 2.89
N CYS A 69 12.58 -7.67 2.06
CA CYS A 69 12.40 -9.11 2.05
C CYS A 69 13.33 -9.74 1.02
N TYR A 70 14.00 -10.85 1.39
CA TYR A 70 14.88 -11.62 0.53
C TYR A 70 14.76 -13.12 0.77
#